data_AF-A0A5D0G029-F1
#
_entry.id   AF-A0A5D0G029-F1
#
_cell.length_a   1.000
_cell.length_b   1.000
_cell.length_c   1.000
_cell.angle_alpha   90.00
_cell.angle_beta   90.00
_cell.angle_gamma   90.00
#
_symmetry.space_group_name_H-M   'P 1'
#
loop_
_entity.id
_entity.type
_entity.pdbx_description
1 polymer ?
#
loop_
_entity_poly.entity_id
_entity_poly.type
_entity_poly.pdbx_seq_one_letter_code
_entity_poly.pdbx_strand_id
1 'polypeptide(L)'
;MSYNKESHLRSIIKGVSWRIIATTDTILVVLLVTCLSGNCSIQDALKIGFFEFFIKLAIYYFHERIWQYALKDSVVSKKLTLYKTISWRIIATTMTFIISGAILDVYGETALYIALIELFSKFILYYLHERLWLKLPLGQIRNFFLQKRNKH
;
A
#
# COMPACT_ATOMS: atom_id res chain seq x y z
N MET A 1 28.22 -5.14 -7.66
CA MET A 1 26.94 -5.88 -7.79
C MET A 1 26.07 -5.09 -8.76
N SER A 2 25.98 -5.52 -10.02
CA SER A 2 25.27 -4.77 -11.07
C SER A 2 23.76 -4.86 -10.84
N TYR A 3 23.10 -3.71 -10.71
CA TYR A 3 21.64 -3.61 -10.62
C TYR A 3 21.06 -3.90 -12.00
N ASN A 4 20.86 -5.18 -12.33
CA ASN A 4 20.12 -5.56 -13.53
C ASN A 4 18.72 -4.94 -13.46
N LYS A 5 18.30 -4.24 -14.52
CA LYS A 5 16.95 -3.68 -14.66
C LYS A 5 15.93 -4.78 -14.34
N GLU A 6 15.12 -4.57 -13.30
CA GLU A 6 13.96 -5.42 -13.02
C GLU A 6 13.10 -5.53 -14.29
N SER A 7 12.65 -6.73 -14.63
CA SER A 7 11.70 -6.88 -15.73
C SER A 7 10.41 -6.15 -15.37
N HIS A 8 9.79 -5.48 -16.36
CA HIS A 8 8.51 -4.78 -16.16
C HIS A 8 7.45 -5.70 -15.52
N LEU A 9 7.43 -6.98 -15.87
CA LEU A 9 6.57 -8.00 -15.27
C LEU A 9 6.86 -8.23 -13.78
N ARG A 10 8.12 -8.28 -13.36
CA ARG A 10 8.48 -8.44 -11.94
C ARG A 10 8.01 -7.26 -11.11
N SER A 11 8.17 -6.03 -11.62
CA SER A 11 7.71 -4.83 -10.94
C SER A 11 6.19 -4.80 -10.74
N ILE A 12 5.43 -5.21 -11.77
CA ILE A 12 3.96 -5.30 -11.70
C ILE A 12 3.52 -6.36 -10.68
N ILE A 13 4.06 -7.59 -10.76
CA ILE A 13 3.69 -8.69 -9.84
C ILE A 13 4.04 -8.33 -8.40
N LYS A 14 5.22 -7.74 -8.19
CA LYS A 14 5.66 -7.25 -6.89
C LYS A 14 4.70 -6.19 -6.34
N GLY A 15 4.29 -5.22 -7.16
CA GLY A 15 3.30 -4.21 -6.79
C GLY A 15 1.93 -4.78 -6.43
N VAL A 16 1.43 -5.76 -7.19
CA VAL A 16 0.16 -6.44 -6.89
C VAL A 16 0.27 -7.25 -5.59
N SER A 17 1.36 -8.00 -5.41
CA SER A 17 1.57 -8.78 -4.19
C SER A 17 1.63 -7.92 -2.94
N TRP A 18 2.25 -6.73 -3.03
CA TRP A 18 2.28 -5.77 -1.92
C TRP A 18 0.89 -5.25 -1.58
N ARG A 19 0.04 -4.96 -2.58
CA ARG A 19 -1.33 -4.50 -2.35
C ARG A 19 -2.16 -5.54 -1.61
N ILE A 20 -2.06 -6.82 -1.99
CA ILE A 20 -2.78 -7.90 -1.30
C ILE A 20 -2.36 -8.00 0.16
N ILE A 21 -1.06 -7.96 0.44
CA ILE A 21 -0.52 -8.01 1.81
C ILE A 21 -0.98 -6.80 2.61
N ALA A 22 -0.88 -5.59 2.05
CA ALA A 22 -1.23 -4.36 2.74
C ALA A 22 -2.73 -4.28 3.07
N THR A 23 -3.62 -4.71 2.16
CA THR A 23 -5.06 -4.73 2.42
C THR A 23 -5.43 -5.80 3.46
N THR A 24 -4.77 -6.95 3.41
CA THR A 24 -4.96 -8.01 4.41
C THR A 24 -4.52 -7.55 5.80
N ASP A 25 -3.39 -6.86 5.88
CA ASP A 25 -2.87 -6.28 7.13
C ASP A 25 -3.87 -5.30 7.76
N THR A 26 -4.43 -4.37 6.98
CA THR A 26 -5.46 -3.45 7.51
C THR A 26 -6.65 -4.19 8.10
N ILE A 27 -7.19 -5.17 7.37
CA ILE A 27 -8.33 -5.96 7.86
C ILE A 27 -7.97 -6.63 9.18
N LEU A 28 -6.78 -7.24 9.29
CA LEU A 28 -6.31 -7.90 10.51
C LEU A 28 -6.08 -6.92 11.66
N VAL A 29 -5.46 -5.77 11.42
CA VAL A 29 -5.20 -4.75 12.44
C VAL A 29 -6.51 -4.18 12.97
N VAL A 30 -7.44 -3.85 12.08
CA VAL A 30 -8.77 -3.35 12.47
C VAL A 30 -9.52 -4.40 13.27
N LEU A 31 -9.53 -5.66 12.84
CA LEU A 31 -10.12 -6.77 13.58
C LEU A 31 -9.51 -6.90 14.98
N LEU A 32 -8.18 -6.86 15.07
CA LEU A 32 -7.46 -7.01 16.32
C LEU A 32 -7.81 -5.87 17.29
N VAL A 33 -7.77 -4.62 16.84
CA VAL A 33 -8.04 -3.46 17.70
C VAL A 33 -9.51 -3.37 18.12
N THR A 34 -10.44 -3.64 17.21
CA THR A 34 -11.89 -3.63 17.52
C THR A 34 -12.28 -4.78 18.44
N CYS A 35 -11.71 -5.96 18.24
CA CYS A 35 -11.91 -7.11 19.13
C CYS A 35 -11.33 -6.86 20.53
N LEU A 36 -10.15 -6.25 20.65
CA LEU A 36 -9.57 -5.86 21.94
C LEU A 36 -10.40 -4.79 22.66
N SER A 37 -11.11 -3.96 21.89
CA SER A 37 -12.02 -2.93 22.41
C SER A 37 -13.39 -3.50 22.83
N GLY A 38 -13.60 -4.82 22.72
CA GLY A 38 -14.82 -5.52 23.12
C GLY A 38 -15.94 -5.57 22.07
N ASN A 39 -15.80 -4.89 20.94
CA ASN A 39 -16.77 -4.85 19.86
C ASN A 39 -16.20 -5.54 18.62
N CYS A 40 -16.24 -6.87 18.60
CA CYS A 40 -15.72 -7.67 17.50
C CYS A 40 -16.70 -7.69 16.31
N SER A 41 -16.39 -6.97 15.24
CA SER A 41 -17.20 -6.94 14.01
C SER A 41 -16.35 -7.19 12.77
N ILE A 42 -16.48 -8.38 12.19
CA ILE A 42 -15.78 -8.76 10.96
C ILE A 42 -16.29 -7.97 9.76
N GLN A 43 -17.58 -7.64 9.74
CA GLN A 43 -18.20 -6.88 8.67
C GLN A 43 -17.61 -5.47 8.59
N ASP A 44 -17.34 -4.85 9.73
CA ASP A 44 -16.78 -3.50 9.76
C ASP A 44 -15.32 -3.48 9.33
N ALA A 45 -14.52 -4.46 9.77
CA ALA A 45 -13.14 -4.59 9.29
C ALA A 45 -13.03 -4.80 7.78
N LEU A 46 -13.91 -5.62 7.19
CA LEU A 46 -13.97 -5.81 5.73
C LEU A 46 -14.41 -4.54 5.01
N LYS A 47 -15.44 -3.83 5.52
CA LYS A 47 -15.86 -2.54 4.96
C LYS A 47 -14.71 -1.53 4.98
N ILE A 48 -13.94 -1.46 6.06
CA ILE A 48 -12.81 -0.53 6.17
C ILE A 48 -11.72 -0.88 5.19
N GLY A 49 -11.28 -2.14 5.13
CA GLY A 49 -10.27 -2.56 4.16
C GLY A 49 -10.70 -2.27 2.72
N PHE A 50 -12.01 -2.45 2.43
CA PHE A 50 -12.58 -2.12 1.12
C PHE A 50 -12.57 -0.61 0.86
N PHE A 51 -13.16 0.20 1.72
CA PHE A 51 -13.21 1.66 1.53
C PHE A 51 -11.82 2.29 1.54
N GLU A 52 -10.92 1.86 2.42
CA GLU A 52 -9.54 2.34 2.47
C GLU A 52 -8.81 2.07 1.16
N PHE A 53 -8.97 0.88 0.57
CA PHE A 53 -8.38 0.56 -0.73
C PHE A 53 -8.87 1.52 -1.83
N PHE A 54 -10.19 1.69 -1.97
CA PHE A 54 -10.77 2.51 -3.04
C PHE A 54 -10.53 4.01 -2.83
N ILE A 55 -10.66 4.49 -1.60
CA ILE A 55 -10.42 5.89 -1.26
C ILE A 55 -8.95 6.23 -1.46
N LYS A 56 -8.01 5.40 -1.01
CA LYS A 56 -6.57 5.65 -1.25
C LYS A 56 -6.25 5.64 -2.75
N LEU A 57 -6.89 4.77 -3.52
CA LEU A 57 -6.73 4.74 -4.98
C LEU A 57 -7.24 6.03 -5.63
N ALA A 58 -8.43 6.50 -5.26
CA ALA A 58 -9.00 7.75 -5.77
C ALA A 58 -8.14 8.96 -5.38
N ILE A 59 -7.74 9.07 -4.12
CA ILE A 59 -6.93 10.20 -3.63
C ILE A 59 -5.54 10.18 -4.24
N TYR A 60 -4.92 9.00 -4.40
CA TYR A 60 -3.64 8.90 -5.11
C TYR A 60 -3.75 9.42 -6.54
N TYR A 61 -4.82 9.05 -7.24
CA TYR A 61 -5.08 9.56 -8.58
C TYR A 61 -5.21 11.09 -8.59
N PHE A 62 -6.02 11.67 -7.72
CA PHE A 62 -6.17 13.13 -7.65
C PHE A 62 -4.87 13.83 -7.25
N HIS A 63 -4.13 13.28 -6.30
CA HIS A 63 -2.80 13.77 -5.89
C HIS A 63 -1.85 13.81 -7.09
N GLU A 64 -1.80 12.73 -7.87
CA GLU A 64 -0.99 12.66 -9.08
C GLU A 64 -1.42 13.70 -10.12
N ARG A 65 -2.73 13.91 -10.31
CA ARG A 65 -3.26 14.90 -11.26
C ARG A 65 -2.97 16.34 -10.85
N ILE A 66 -3.13 16.66 -9.57
CA ILE A 66 -2.77 17.98 -9.03
C ILE A 66 -1.26 18.22 -9.21
N TRP A 67 -0.43 17.22 -8.91
CA TRP A 67 1.01 17.31 -9.13
C TRP A 67 1.38 17.46 -10.60
N GLN A 68 0.75 16.73 -11.52
CA GLN A 68 0.98 16.88 -12.96
C GLN A 68 0.56 18.26 -13.48
N TYR A 69 -0.54 18.81 -12.97
CA TYR A 69 -0.98 20.16 -13.32
C TYR A 69 -0.02 21.22 -12.75
N ALA A 70 0.38 21.11 -11.49
CA ALA A 70 1.28 22.05 -10.83
C ALA A 70 2.71 22.05 -11.39
N LEU A 71 3.15 20.95 -11.99
CA LEU A 71 4.52 20.75 -12.47
C LEU A 71 4.65 20.70 -13.99
N LYS A 72 3.58 21.06 -14.72
CA LYS A 72 3.43 20.84 -16.17
C LYS A 72 4.63 21.29 -17.01
N ASP A 73 5.36 22.31 -16.57
CA ASP A 73 6.53 22.87 -17.27
C ASP A 73 7.85 22.79 -16.47
N SER A 74 7.89 22.00 -15.40
CA SER A 74 9.05 21.89 -14.50
C SER A 74 9.94 20.67 -14.79
N VAL A 75 11.26 20.83 -14.68
CA VAL A 75 12.20 19.71 -14.83
C VAL A 75 12.12 18.82 -13.57
N VAL A 76 11.83 17.54 -13.76
CA VAL A 76 11.69 16.58 -12.65
C VAL A 76 13.04 16.42 -11.92
N SER A 77 13.16 17.08 -10.77
CA SER A 77 14.36 17.07 -9.91
C SER A 77 14.20 16.12 -8.73
N LYS A 78 15.33 15.64 -8.17
CA LYS A 78 15.36 14.78 -6.97
C LYS A 78 14.65 15.41 -5.77
N LYS A 79 14.75 16.73 -5.60
CA LYS A 79 14.04 17.47 -4.54
C LYS A 79 12.52 17.38 -4.71
N LEU A 80 12.09 17.44 -5.96
CA LEU A 80 10.69 17.43 -6.36
C LEU A 80 10.04 16.06 -6.11
N THR A 81 10.75 14.98 -6.45
CA THR A 81 10.34 13.61 -6.10
C THR A 81 10.27 13.38 -4.58
N LEU A 82 11.16 14.02 -3.82
CA LEU A 82 11.14 13.95 -2.35
C LEU A 82 9.90 14.66 -1.79
N TYR A 83 9.62 15.90 -2.21
CA TYR A 83 8.43 16.64 -1.79
C TYR A 83 7.13 15.91 -2.14
N LYS A 84 7.05 15.34 -3.35
CA LYS A 84 5.92 14.52 -3.76
C LYS A 84 5.72 13.32 -2.84
N THR A 85 6.79 12.61 -2.49
CA THR A 85 6.74 11.47 -1.57
C THR A 85 6.28 11.88 -0.17
N ILE A 86 6.85 12.96 0.39
CA ILE A 86 6.46 13.48 1.70
C ILE A 86 4.98 13.88 1.70
N SER A 87 4.52 14.60 0.66
CA SER A 87 3.11 15.00 0.54
C SER A 87 2.16 13.79 0.51
N TRP A 88 2.52 12.73 -0.23
CA TRP A 88 1.72 11.51 -0.26
C TRP A 88 1.70 10.81 1.11
N ARG A 89 2.82 10.78 1.84
CA ARG A 89 2.88 10.17 3.17
C ARG A 89 1.98 10.89 4.17
N ILE A 90 1.98 12.22 4.15
CA ILE A 90 1.11 13.03 5.02
C ILE A 90 -0.37 12.80 4.69
N ILE A 91 -0.73 12.77 3.40
CA ILE A 91 -2.11 12.52 2.97
C ILE A 91 -2.55 11.11 3.38
N ALA A 92 -1.73 10.10 3.11
CA ALA A 92 -2.07 8.71 3.40
C ALA A 92 -2.25 8.43 4.89
N THR A 93 -1.44 9.03 5.77
CA THR A 93 -1.58 8.88 7.23
C THR A 93 -2.83 9.58 7.75
N THR A 94 -3.09 10.81 7.29
CA THR A 94 -4.29 11.58 7.66
C THR A 94 -5.55 10.84 7.23
N MET A 95 -5.53 10.22 6.05
CA MET A 95 -6.68 9.47 5.53
C MET A 95 -7.02 8.24 6.36
N THR A 96 -6.03 7.47 6.82
CA THR A 96 -6.27 6.33 7.70
C THR A 96 -6.98 6.76 8.99
N PHE A 97 -6.57 7.89 9.57
CA PHE A 97 -7.22 8.45 10.76
C PHE A 97 -8.67 8.86 10.49
N ILE A 98 -8.92 9.58 9.39
CA ILE A 98 -10.27 10.03 9.01
C ILE A 98 -11.19 8.86 8.68
N ILE A 99 -10.71 7.86 7.92
CA ILE A 99 -11.48 6.66 7.56
C ILE A 99 -11.86 5.89 8.83
N SER A 100 -10.92 5.74 9.76
CA SER A 100 -11.18 5.07 11.04
C SER A 100 -12.20 5.83 11.89
N GLY A 101 -12.17 7.16 11.92
CA GLY A 101 -13.15 7.95 12.68
C GLY A 101 -14.53 8.06 12.01
N ALA A 102 -14.58 8.29 10.71
CA ALA A 102 -15.82 8.61 9.98
C ALA A 102 -16.66 7.38 9.60
N ILE A 103 -16.03 6.20 9.43
CA ILE A 103 -16.75 4.98 9.01
C ILE A 103 -17.18 4.13 10.20
N LEU A 104 -16.45 4.20 11.32
CA LEU A 104 -16.71 3.35 12.48
C LEU A 104 -17.49 4.02 13.60
N ASP A 105 -17.68 5.35 13.57
CA ASP A 105 -18.11 6.12 14.75
C ASP A 105 -17.14 5.93 15.96
N VAL A 106 -15.96 5.40 15.69
CA VAL A 106 -14.90 5.13 16.65
C VAL A 106 -14.01 6.35 16.70
N TYR A 107 -14.43 7.34 17.49
CA TYR A 107 -13.65 8.53 17.78
C TYR A 107 -12.71 8.28 18.97
N GLY A 108 -11.53 8.89 18.95
CA GLY A 108 -10.59 8.88 20.10
C GLY A 108 -9.42 7.90 19.96
N GLU A 109 -9.11 7.20 21.04
CA GLU A 109 -7.87 6.41 21.18
C GLU A 109 -7.80 5.20 20.22
N THR A 110 -8.93 4.56 19.95
CA THR A 110 -8.99 3.35 19.12
C THR A 110 -8.58 3.61 17.66
N ALA A 111 -9.02 4.73 17.06
CA ALA A 111 -8.61 5.12 15.71
C ALA A 111 -7.11 5.46 15.65
N LEU A 112 -6.58 6.08 16.71
CA LEU A 112 -5.15 6.34 16.84
C LEU A 112 -4.35 5.03 16.94
N TYR A 113 -4.83 4.05 17.71
CA TYR A 113 -4.20 2.73 17.80
C TYR A 113 -4.17 2.00 16.47
N ILE A 114 -5.28 2.01 15.70
CA ILE A 114 -5.31 1.44 14.34
C ILE A 114 -4.24 2.12 13.48
N ALA A 115 -4.24 3.46 13.43
CA ALA A 115 -3.30 4.21 12.60
C ALA A 115 -1.84 3.95 12.97
N LEU A 116 -1.52 3.86 14.27
CA LEU A 116 -0.17 3.56 14.75
C LEU A 116 0.24 2.13 14.42
N ILE A 117 -0.61 1.15 14.73
CA ILE A 117 -0.31 -0.26 14.47
C ILE A 117 -0.13 -0.49 12.97
N GLU A 118 -1.00 0.06 12.12
CA GLU A 118 -0.88 -0.03 10.67
C GLU A 118 0.43 0.58 10.14
N LEU A 119 0.90 1.69 10.74
CA LEU A 119 2.15 2.31 10.34
C LEU A 119 3.34 1.37 10.59
N PHE A 120 3.39 0.76 11.79
CA PHE A 120 4.48 -0.15 12.16
C PHE A 120 4.36 -1.52 11.46
N SER A 121 3.16 -2.09 11.37
CA SER A 121 2.92 -3.39 10.72
C SER A 121 3.28 -3.32 9.24
N LYS A 122 2.83 -2.31 8.50
CA LYS A 122 3.15 -2.14 7.08
C LYS A 122 4.63 -1.90 6.85
N PHE A 123 5.32 -1.22 7.77
CA PHE A 123 6.77 -1.07 7.66
C PHE A 123 7.49 -2.43 7.75
N ILE A 124 7.15 -3.23 8.77
CA ILE A 124 7.74 -4.57 8.99
C ILE A 124 7.40 -5.50 7.81
N LEU A 125 6.13 -5.55 7.41
CA LEU A 125 5.67 -6.39 6.31
C LEU A 125 6.31 -6.00 4.99
N TYR A 126 6.48 -4.70 4.71
CA TYR A 126 7.15 -4.25 3.49
C TYR A 126 8.61 -4.70 3.47
N TYR A 127 9.30 -4.54 4.60
CA TYR A 127 10.69 -4.99 4.71
C TYR A 127 10.81 -6.51 4.48
N LEU A 128 9.95 -7.30 5.10
CA LEU A 128 9.94 -8.76 4.91
C LEU A 128 9.58 -9.15 3.48
N HIS A 129 8.59 -8.49 2.89
CA HIS A 129 8.19 -8.68 1.50
C HIS A 129 9.36 -8.44 0.55
N GLU A 130 10.09 -7.33 0.72
CA GLU A 130 11.27 -7.02 -0.07
C GLU A 130 12.35 -8.11 0.08
N ARG A 131 12.61 -8.55 1.30
CA ARG A 131 13.60 -9.61 1.58
C ARG A 131 13.23 -10.95 0.96
N LEU A 132 11.95 -11.34 1.01
CA LEU A 132 11.45 -12.54 0.35
C LEU A 132 11.61 -12.43 -1.17
N TRP A 133 11.29 -11.27 -1.75
CA TRP A 133 11.45 -11.03 -3.18
C TRP A 133 12.90 -11.07 -3.67
N LEU A 134 13.87 -10.76 -2.82
CA LEU A 134 15.30 -10.92 -3.12
C LEU A 134 15.77 -12.38 -3.07
N LYS A 135 15.10 -13.23 -2.28
CA LYS A 135 15.42 -14.66 -2.15
C LYS A 135 14.80 -15.53 -3.25
N LEU A 136 13.77 -15.04 -3.95
CA LEU A 136 13.12 -15.79 -5.02
C LEU A 136 14.03 -15.89 -6.26
N PRO A 137 14.48 -17.10 -6.67
CA PRO A 137 15.35 -17.26 -7.82
C PRO A 137 14.62 -16.90 -9.12
N LEU A 138 15.08 -15.81 -9.75
CA LEU A 138 14.51 -15.15 -10.94
C LEU A 138 14.36 -16.05 -12.19
N GLY A 139 15.00 -17.22 -12.23
CA GLY A 139 15.06 -18.10 -13.40
C GLY A 139 13.75 -18.82 -13.75
N GLN A 140 12.89 -19.10 -12.76
CA GLN A 140 11.72 -19.96 -12.96
C GLN A 140 10.50 -19.22 -13.53
N ILE A 141 10.23 -17.99 -13.09
CA ILE A 141 9.08 -17.21 -13.58
C ILE A 141 9.28 -16.84 -15.07
N ARG A 142 10.52 -16.52 -15.46
CA ARG A 142 10.88 -16.27 -16.86
C ARG A 142 10.65 -17.49 -17.73
N ASN A 143 11.11 -18.68 -17.29
CA ASN A 143 10.94 -19.91 -18.06
C ASN A 143 9.47 -20.33 -18.15
N PHE A 144 8.68 -20.19 -17.07
CA PHE A 144 7.25 -20.51 -17.11
C PHE A 144 6.46 -19.66 -18.12
N PHE A 145 6.73 -18.35 -18.18
CA PHE A 145 6.07 -17.44 -19.14
C PHE A 145 6.65 -17.51 -20.56
N LEU A 146 7.97 -17.63 -20.74
CA LEU A 146 8.59 -17.75 -22.07
C LEU A 146 8.29 -19.12 -22.72
N GLN A 147 8.21 -20.19 -21.94
CA GLN A 147 7.85 -21.52 -22.45
C GLN A 147 6.41 -21.59 -22.96
N LYS A 148 5.52 -20.71 -22.48
CA LYS A 148 4.16 -20.56 -23.01
C LYS A 148 4.11 -19.78 -24.33
N ARG A 149 5.12 -18.96 -24.62
CA ARG A 149 5.21 -18.14 -25.86
C ARG A 149 5.84 -18.90 -27.04
N ASN A 150 6.64 -19.94 -26.78
CA ASN A 150 7.27 -20.79 -27.81
C ASN A 150 6.43 -22.04 -28.18
N LYS A 151 5.16 -22.10 -27.77
CA LYS A 151 4.26 -23.23 -28.04
C LYS A 151 3.14 -22.92 -29.04
N HIS A 152 3.30 -21.84 -29.81
CA HIS A 152 2.45 -21.50 -30.94
C HIS A 152 3.29 -21.44 -32.21
#